data_AF-A0A916Z6W2-F1
#
_entry.id   AF-A0A916Z6W2-F1
#
_cell.length_a   1.000
_cell.length_b   1.000
_cell.length_c   1.000
_cell.angle_alpha   90.00
_cell.angle_beta   90.00
_cell.angle_gamma   90.00
#
_symmetry.space_group_name_H-M   'P 1'
#
loop_
_entity.id
_entity.type
_entity.pdbx_description
1 polymer ?
#
loop_
_entity_poly.entity_id
_entity_poly.type
_entity_poly.pdbx_seq_one_letter_code
_entity_poly.pdbx_strand_id
1 'polypeptide(L)'
;MKRLVTTAFSIALSTNLYAQIAFPFLRIPPDARHSGMGNIGVATSADASANFNNPAKLAFTDRTFGGNITRFAWLKQLTNDMHITNISGYYKTKSRQDAIGIYYRRFDNGRVNFSTPNGQSNGTFTSLDQAVGINYAKKIIDNVSLGVGLKYINSQIIGNNVIGNSSFHTGQGMAGDVGLFGMAGKKDNFKLNYGIALANIGSKINYGQQDFNLPANFRLGVTPTFQKNKNKIMFGFEVNQFFYGAPLAYSIGTEYSFDNTVYARVGYWNGNDAFANYLTFGLGGRIMKQVGLDFAYRIGEGVVYNKTAQFSLVFDIKSFDKEVIKTL
;
A
#
# COMPACT_ATOMS: atom_id res chain seq x y z
N MET A 1 -6.65 -24.80 23.80
CA MET A 1 -6.56 -23.46 23.15
C MET A 1 -5.48 -22.55 23.75
N LYS A 2 -4.31 -23.07 24.17
CA LYS A 2 -3.24 -22.30 24.85
C LYS A 2 -1.88 -22.28 24.11
N ARG A 3 -1.83 -22.68 22.83
CA ARG A 3 -0.57 -22.79 22.06
C ARG A 3 -0.45 -21.82 20.86
N LEU A 4 -1.41 -20.92 20.66
CA LEU A 4 -1.47 -20.08 19.45
C LEU A 4 -0.67 -18.76 19.55
N VAL A 5 -0.37 -18.27 20.76
CA VAL A 5 0.31 -16.98 20.94
C VAL A 5 1.82 -17.08 20.66
N THR A 6 2.41 -18.26 20.88
CA THR A 6 3.81 -18.49 20.53
C THR A 6 4.01 -18.52 19.01
N THR A 7 3.04 -19.02 18.24
CA THR A 7 3.18 -19.21 16.79
C THR A 7 3.27 -17.90 16.00
N ALA A 8 2.60 -16.83 16.45
CA ALA A 8 2.75 -15.51 15.82
C ALA A 8 4.15 -14.90 16.02
N PHE A 9 4.80 -15.23 17.15
CA PHE A 9 6.18 -14.82 17.46
C PHE A 9 7.22 -15.79 16.84
N SER A 10 6.88 -17.08 16.68
CA SER A 10 7.75 -18.09 16.07
C SER A 10 7.94 -17.92 14.56
N ILE A 11 7.04 -17.21 13.87
CA ILE A 11 7.26 -16.81 12.47
C ILE A 11 8.45 -15.82 12.36
N ALA A 12 8.89 -15.20 13.47
CA ALA A 12 10.10 -14.39 13.51
C ALA A 12 11.37 -15.16 13.96
N LEU A 13 11.29 -16.45 14.32
CA LEU A 13 12.39 -17.15 15.01
C LEU A 13 12.72 -18.57 14.52
N SER A 14 12.30 -18.97 13.32
CA SER A 14 12.81 -20.22 12.72
C SER A 14 13.73 -19.94 11.52
N THR A 15 15.00 -20.28 11.76
CA THR A 15 16.17 -20.40 10.88
C THR A 15 15.89 -20.59 9.38
N ASN A 16 16.17 -19.55 8.60
CA ASN A 16 16.95 -19.54 7.34
C ASN A 16 16.98 -18.09 6.82
N LEU A 17 18.10 -17.39 6.98
CA LEU A 17 18.54 -16.16 6.28
C LEU A 17 17.51 -15.11 5.79
N TYR A 18 16.32 -14.98 6.39
CA TYR A 18 15.41 -13.87 6.12
C TYR A 18 15.71 -12.75 7.11
N ALA A 19 16.33 -11.68 6.62
CA ALA A 19 16.60 -10.48 7.40
C ALA A 19 15.35 -10.05 8.18
N GLN A 20 15.50 -9.81 9.49
CA GLN A 20 14.43 -9.35 10.36
C GLN A 20 14.01 -7.94 9.93
N ILE A 21 12.81 -7.81 9.37
CA ILE A 21 12.24 -6.55 8.91
C ILE A 21 11.30 -5.97 9.95
N ALA A 22 11.42 -4.67 10.21
CA ALA A 22 10.39 -3.92 10.90
C ALA A 22 9.29 -3.51 9.91
N PHE A 23 8.09 -3.25 10.42
CA PHE A 23 7.00 -2.65 9.66
C PHE A 23 6.60 -3.35 8.34
N PRO A 24 6.43 -4.70 8.31
CA PRO A 24 6.06 -5.41 7.07
C PRO A 24 4.74 -4.91 6.46
N PHE A 25 3.89 -4.25 7.28
CA PHE A 25 2.65 -3.65 6.81
C PHE A 25 2.85 -2.64 5.67
N LEU A 26 4.00 -1.98 5.56
CA LEU A 26 4.29 -1.03 4.49
C LEU A 26 4.25 -1.66 3.09
N ARG A 27 4.49 -2.97 2.98
CA ARG A 27 4.41 -3.73 1.71
C ARG A 27 3.01 -4.24 1.39
N ILE A 28 2.06 -4.17 2.32
CA ILE A 28 0.68 -4.62 2.09
C ILE A 28 0.01 -3.64 1.11
N PRO A 29 -0.80 -4.11 0.14
CA PRO A 29 -1.44 -3.23 -0.84
C PRO A 29 -2.36 -2.19 -0.17
N PRO A 30 -2.25 -0.92 -0.55
CA PRO A 30 -2.88 0.18 0.18
C PRO A 30 -4.37 0.37 -0.14
N ASP A 31 -4.85 -0.16 -1.26
CA ASP A 31 -6.21 0.11 -1.76
C ASP A 31 -6.77 -1.08 -2.57
N ALA A 32 -8.10 -1.10 -2.70
CA ALA A 32 -8.85 -2.18 -3.33
C ALA A 32 -8.57 -2.26 -4.84
N ARG A 33 -8.34 -1.15 -5.54
CA ARG A 33 -8.03 -1.16 -6.98
C ARG A 33 -6.79 -2.00 -7.27
N HIS A 34 -5.65 -1.67 -6.66
CA HIS A 34 -4.40 -2.40 -6.90
C HIS A 34 -4.46 -3.82 -6.33
N SER A 35 -5.09 -3.98 -5.15
CA SER A 35 -5.39 -5.29 -4.57
C SER A 35 -6.15 -6.22 -5.53
N GLY A 36 -7.14 -5.71 -6.26
CA GLY A 36 -7.93 -6.49 -7.22
C GLY A 36 -7.21 -6.84 -8.52
N MET A 37 -6.01 -6.28 -8.74
CA MET A 37 -5.18 -6.49 -9.93
C MET A 37 -3.85 -7.19 -9.59
N GLY A 38 -3.83 -8.03 -8.56
CA GLY A 38 -2.62 -8.76 -8.18
C GLY A 38 -1.51 -7.85 -7.63
N ASN A 39 -1.86 -6.68 -7.09
CA ASN A 39 -0.96 -5.67 -6.54
C ASN A 39 -0.06 -4.92 -7.51
N ILE A 40 -0.34 -4.98 -8.81
CA ILE A 40 0.25 -3.99 -9.72
C ILE A 40 -0.16 -2.59 -9.25
N GLY A 41 0.72 -1.61 -9.33
CA GLY A 41 0.44 -0.23 -8.94
C GLY A 41 1.53 0.78 -9.26
N VAL A 42 2.75 0.36 -9.59
CA VAL A 42 3.86 1.27 -9.88
C VAL A 42 3.67 2.05 -11.18
N ALA A 43 2.99 1.44 -12.16
CA ALA A 43 2.79 1.98 -13.51
C ALA A 43 1.31 2.11 -13.91
N THR A 44 0.36 1.89 -13.00
CA THR A 44 -1.07 2.11 -13.28
C THR A 44 -1.38 3.60 -13.52
N SER A 45 -2.58 3.91 -14.01
CA SER A 45 -3.00 5.32 -14.12
C SER A 45 -2.98 6.01 -12.76
N ALA A 46 -2.61 7.28 -12.75
CA ALA A 46 -2.49 8.08 -11.53
C ALA A 46 -3.83 8.24 -10.81
N ASP A 47 -3.79 8.06 -9.49
CA ASP A 47 -4.89 8.23 -8.54
C ASP A 47 -4.31 8.55 -7.15
N ALA A 48 -5.16 8.71 -6.13
CA ALA A 48 -4.71 9.04 -4.78
C ALA A 48 -3.80 7.98 -4.13
N SER A 49 -3.87 6.72 -4.58
CA SER A 49 -3.00 5.65 -4.09
C SER A 49 -1.54 5.81 -4.56
N ALA A 50 -1.28 6.69 -5.55
CA ALA A 50 0.06 7.04 -5.98
C ALA A 50 0.98 7.41 -4.80
N ASN A 51 0.40 7.98 -3.74
CA ASN A 51 1.08 8.28 -2.48
C ASN A 51 1.81 7.08 -1.84
N PHE A 52 1.32 5.86 -2.06
CA PHE A 52 1.87 4.63 -1.50
C PHE A 52 2.64 3.80 -2.54
N ASN A 53 2.19 3.85 -3.80
CA ASN A 53 2.66 2.95 -4.85
C ASN A 53 3.82 3.54 -5.66
N ASN A 54 3.69 4.79 -6.11
CA ASN A 54 4.73 5.50 -6.86
C ASN A 54 4.42 7.00 -6.81
N PRO A 55 5.16 7.81 -6.03
CA PRO A 55 4.87 9.22 -5.87
C PRO A 55 4.92 9.98 -7.20
N ALA A 56 5.75 9.55 -8.16
CA ALA A 56 5.86 10.20 -9.47
C ALA A 56 4.52 10.27 -10.23
N LYS A 57 3.64 9.28 -10.03
CA LYS A 57 2.31 9.27 -10.64
C LYS A 57 1.46 10.48 -10.25
N LEU A 58 1.68 11.09 -9.08
CA LEU A 58 0.90 12.25 -8.61
C LEU A 58 0.96 13.41 -9.61
N ALA A 59 2.08 13.57 -10.32
CA ALA A 59 2.22 14.61 -11.34
C ALA A 59 1.28 14.40 -12.56
N PHE A 60 0.68 13.22 -12.71
CA PHE A 60 -0.22 12.86 -13.81
C PHE A 60 -1.69 12.67 -13.37
N THR A 61 -2.06 13.09 -12.17
CA THR A 61 -3.47 13.08 -11.77
C THR A 61 -4.30 14.06 -12.61
N ASP A 62 -5.52 13.64 -12.95
CA ASP A 62 -6.41 14.40 -13.85
C ASP A 62 -7.16 15.53 -13.13
N ARG A 63 -7.41 15.37 -11.84
CA ARG A 63 -8.19 16.31 -11.01
C ARG A 63 -7.30 17.20 -10.16
N THR A 64 -7.84 18.33 -9.70
CA THR A 64 -7.11 19.26 -8.81
C THR A 64 -6.93 18.66 -7.43
N PHE A 65 -7.98 18.02 -6.91
CA PHE A 65 -7.94 17.32 -5.63
C PHE A 65 -8.42 15.89 -5.82
N GLY A 66 -7.87 14.98 -5.04
CA GLY A 66 -8.41 13.64 -4.94
C GLY A 66 -7.94 12.97 -3.66
N GLY A 67 -8.64 11.91 -3.30
CA GLY A 67 -8.39 11.18 -2.07
C GLY A 67 -8.87 9.73 -2.14
N ASN A 68 -8.34 8.93 -1.22
CA ASN A 68 -8.72 7.54 -1.05
C ASN A 68 -8.69 7.19 0.42
N ILE A 69 -9.73 6.50 0.89
CA ILE A 69 -9.81 5.91 2.22
C ILE A 69 -10.05 4.42 2.03
N THR A 70 -9.22 3.59 2.65
CA THR A 70 -9.31 2.14 2.55
C THR A 70 -9.26 1.53 3.93
N ARG A 71 -10.15 0.56 4.20
CA ARG A 71 -10.10 -0.24 5.43
C ARG A 71 -10.37 -1.71 5.15
N PHE A 72 -9.63 -2.60 5.82
CA PHE A 72 -9.83 -4.04 5.72
C PHE A 72 -9.36 -4.78 6.96
N ALA A 73 -9.98 -5.94 7.22
CA ALA A 73 -9.52 -6.87 8.23
C ALA A 73 -8.28 -7.63 7.72
N TRP A 74 -7.32 -7.83 8.61
CA TRP A 74 -6.10 -8.57 8.32
C TRP A 74 -6.14 -9.93 9.01
N LEU A 75 -5.64 -10.98 8.36
CA LEU A 75 -5.58 -12.33 8.95
C LEU A 75 -6.91 -12.79 9.56
N LYS A 76 -8.03 -12.51 8.88
CA LYS A 76 -9.39 -12.79 9.39
C LYS A 76 -9.62 -14.26 9.75
N GLN A 77 -8.83 -15.18 9.20
CA GLN A 77 -8.89 -16.61 9.53
C GLN A 77 -8.29 -16.93 10.90
N LEU A 78 -7.39 -16.07 11.41
CA LEU A 78 -6.74 -16.23 12.71
C LEU A 78 -7.41 -15.41 13.80
N THR A 79 -7.81 -14.19 13.48
CA THR A 79 -8.39 -13.27 14.46
C THR A 79 -9.30 -12.23 13.81
N ASN A 80 -10.20 -11.64 14.61
CA ASN A 80 -11.12 -10.58 14.18
C ASN A 80 -10.66 -9.18 14.58
N ASP A 81 -9.53 -9.03 15.28
CA ASP A 81 -9.10 -7.77 15.90
C ASP A 81 -7.97 -7.05 15.15
N MET A 82 -7.50 -7.59 14.02
CA MET A 82 -6.46 -6.96 13.21
C MET A 82 -7.06 -6.20 12.02
N HIS A 83 -6.68 -4.94 11.86
CA HIS A 83 -7.21 -4.07 10.81
C HIS A 83 -6.18 -3.11 10.24
N ILE A 84 -6.24 -2.87 8.94
CA ILE A 84 -5.44 -1.84 8.27
C ILE A 84 -6.36 -0.75 7.78
N THR A 85 -5.94 0.50 8.02
CA THR A 85 -6.58 1.71 7.49
C THR A 85 -5.54 2.52 6.73
N ASN A 86 -5.86 2.89 5.49
CA ASN A 86 -5.04 3.75 4.65
C ASN A 86 -5.88 4.96 4.24
N ILE A 87 -5.32 6.16 4.39
CA ILE A 87 -5.92 7.42 3.97
C ILE A 87 -4.89 8.16 3.15
N SER A 88 -5.27 8.68 1.99
CA SER A 88 -4.39 9.48 1.15
C SER A 88 -5.15 10.58 0.47
N GLY A 89 -4.48 11.71 0.24
CA GLY A 89 -4.98 12.83 -0.53
C GLY A 89 -3.88 13.38 -1.43
N TYR A 90 -4.29 14.15 -2.43
CA TYR A 90 -3.37 14.93 -3.23
C TYR A 90 -3.97 16.26 -3.64
N TYR A 91 -3.07 17.20 -3.92
CA TYR A 91 -3.35 18.46 -4.56
C TYR A 91 -2.45 18.59 -5.78
N LYS A 92 -3.07 18.68 -6.96
CA LYS A 92 -2.42 18.99 -8.23
C LYS A 92 -2.36 20.50 -8.37
N THR A 93 -1.16 21.04 -8.54
CA THR A 93 -0.96 22.49 -8.58
C THR A 93 -1.62 23.12 -9.81
N LYS A 94 -1.82 24.44 -9.75
CA LYS A 94 -2.37 25.23 -10.87
C LYS A 94 -1.52 25.13 -12.14
N SER A 95 -0.21 24.96 -12.02
CA SER A 95 0.70 24.77 -13.17
C SER A 95 0.38 23.48 -13.95
N ARG A 96 -0.32 22.53 -13.32
CA ARG A 96 -0.57 21.17 -13.80
C ARG A 96 0.71 20.36 -14.06
N GLN A 97 1.88 20.87 -13.67
CA GLN A 97 3.19 20.21 -13.83
C GLN A 97 3.61 19.43 -12.58
N ASP A 98 3.14 19.84 -11.41
CA ASP A 98 3.52 19.23 -10.14
C ASP A 98 2.31 18.93 -9.25
N ALA A 99 2.53 18.14 -8.19
CA ALA A 99 1.52 17.72 -7.24
C ALA A 99 2.16 17.47 -5.87
N ILE A 100 1.41 17.76 -4.82
CA ILE A 100 1.73 17.39 -3.44
C ILE A 100 0.74 16.32 -3.01
N GLY A 101 1.23 15.30 -2.32
CA GLY A 101 0.43 14.23 -1.77
C GLY A 101 0.69 14.06 -0.28
N ILE A 102 -0.32 13.64 0.47
CA ILE A 102 -0.20 13.29 1.89
C ILE A 102 -0.87 11.95 2.12
N TYR A 103 -0.38 11.19 3.09
CA TYR A 103 -1.01 9.95 3.49
C TYR A 103 -0.81 9.60 4.95
N TYR A 104 -1.74 8.81 5.45
CA TYR A 104 -1.69 8.15 6.74
C TYR A 104 -1.98 6.67 6.56
N ARG A 105 -1.19 5.84 7.24
CA ARG A 105 -1.35 4.40 7.30
C ARG A 105 -1.35 3.94 8.73
N ARG A 106 -2.31 3.09 9.08
CA ARG A 106 -2.43 2.50 10.42
C ARG A 106 -2.66 1.00 10.30
N PHE A 107 -1.92 0.23 11.08
CA PHE A 107 -2.13 -1.20 11.27
C PHE A 107 -2.36 -1.48 12.74
N ASP A 108 -3.58 -1.88 13.05
CA ASP A 108 -3.95 -2.43 14.34
C ASP A 108 -3.58 -3.92 14.32
N ASN A 109 -2.60 -4.29 15.14
CA ASN A 109 -2.11 -5.66 15.25
C ASN A 109 -2.96 -6.51 16.21
N GLY A 110 -4.07 -5.97 16.73
CA GLY A 110 -4.93 -6.66 17.68
C GLY A 110 -4.33 -6.71 19.08
N ARG A 111 -4.95 -7.53 19.94
CA ARG A 111 -4.59 -7.66 21.36
C ARG A 111 -3.63 -8.83 21.57
N VAL A 112 -2.53 -8.55 22.25
CA VAL A 112 -1.51 -9.53 22.64
C VAL A 112 -1.57 -9.72 24.16
N ASN A 113 -1.83 -10.96 24.59
CA ASN A 113 -1.79 -11.34 25.99
C ASN A 113 -0.37 -11.79 26.33
N PHE A 114 0.27 -11.13 27.29
CA PHE A 114 1.55 -11.56 27.81
C PHE A 114 1.34 -12.42 29.04
N SER A 115 2.14 -13.48 29.17
CA SER A 115 2.17 -14.32 30.36
C SER A 115 3.60 -14.63 30.74
N THR A 116 3.88 -14.74 32.03
CA THR A 116 5.18 -15.20 32.52
C THR A 116 5.41 -16.67 32.14
N PRO A 117 6.66 -17.17 32.18
CA PRO A 117 6.95 -18.59 31.96
C PRO A 117 6.18 -19.54 32.89
N ASN A 118 5.74 -19.04 34.05
CA ASN A 118 4.94 -19.79 35.02
C ASN A 118 3.42 -19.70 34.74
N GLY A 119 3.01 -19.14 33.60
CA GLY A 119 1.63 -19.06 33.14
C GLY A 119 0.77 -17.97 33.78
N GLN A 120 1.36 -17.07 34.58
CA GLN A 120 0.66 -15.93 35.17
C GLN A 120 0.50 -14.81 34.14
N SER A 121 -0.66 -14.18 34.06
CA SER A 121 -0.91 -13.05 33.14
C SER A 121 -0.05 -11.85 33.50
N ASN A 122 0.60 -11.25 32.50
CA ASN A 122 1.38 -10.02 32.59
C ASN A 122 0.69 -8.87 31.83
N GLY A 123 -0.63 -8.97 31.64
CA GLY A 123 -1.46 -7.97 30.96
C GLY A 123 -1.75 -8.25 29.48
N THR A 124 -2.70 -7.49 28.95
CA THR A 124 -3.08 -7.47 27.52
C THR A 124 -2.71 -6.13 26.92
N PHE A 125 -1.93 -6.13 25.84
CA PHE A 125 -1.51 -4.91 25.15
C PHE A 125 -2.05 -4.90 23.72
N THR A 126 -2.48 -3.73 23.25
CA THR A 126 -2.81 -3.54 21.84
C THR A 126 -1.58 -3.04 21.11
N SER A 127 -1.17 -3.75 20.05
CA SER A 127 -0.03 -3.34 19.23
C SER A 127 -0.49 -2.50 18.04
N LEU A 128 0.23 -1.41 17.77
CA LEU A 128 -0.16 -0.41 16.78
C LEU A 128 1.05 0.08 15.97
N ASP A 129 0.97 -0.07 14.66
CA ASP A 129 1.95 0.50 13.72
C ASP A 129 1.31 1.60 12.89
N GLN A 130 2.05 2.68 12.66
CA GLN A 130 1.58 3.84 11.90
C GLN A 130 2.67 4.42 11.02
N ALA A 131 2.26 4.99 9.89
CA ALA A 131 3.10 5.82 9.05
C ALA A 131 2.35 7.06 8.57
N VAL A 132 2.99 8.21 8.65
CA VAL A 132 2.50 9.48 8.08
C VAL A 132 3.52 9.93 7.05
N GLY A 133 3.06 10.30 5.85
CA GLY A 133 3.97 10.70 4.78
C GLY A 133 3.47 11.87 3.95
N ILE A 134 4.44 12.54 3.34
CA ILE A 134 4.26 13.60 2.36
C ILE A 134 5.05 13.25 1.10
N ASN A 135 4.46 13.56 -0.05
CA ASN A 135 5.03 13.30 -1.36
C ASN A 135 5.02 14.57 -2.20
N TYR A 136 6.05 14.74 -3.03
CA TYR A 136 6.11 15.75 -4.07
C TYR A 136 6.43 15.06 -5.40
N ALA A 137 5.73 15.46 -6.47
CA ALA A 137 5.98 14.94 -7.80
C ALA A 137 5.93 16.05 -8.84
N LYS A 138 6.80 15.94 -9.84
CA LYS A 138 6.93 16.93 -10.91
C LYS A 138 7.20 16.26 -12.24
N LYS A 139 6.51 16.71 -13.28
CA LYS A 139 6.85 16.37 -14.67
C LYS A 139 8.20 17.00 -15.01
N ILE A 140 9.15 16.18 -15.43
CA ILE A 140 10.46 16.62 -15.91
C ILE A 140 10.41 16.91 -17.41
N ILE A 141 9.55 16.19 -18.12
CA ILE A 141 9.09 16.45 -19.48
C ILE A 141 7.61 16.06 -19.57
N ASP A 142 6.91 16.44 -20.64
CA ASP A 142 5.44 16.32 -20.73
C ASP A 142 4.88 14.92 -20.45
N ASN A 143 5.67 13.88 -20.73
CA ASN A 143 5.30 12.49 -20.60
C ASN A 143 6.11 11.71 -19.55
N VAL A 144 7.00 12.35 -18.79
CA VAL A 144 7.77 11.70 -17.71
C VAL A 144 7.81 12.58 -16.47
N SER A 145 7.61 11.97 -15.30
CA SER A 145 7.71 12.62 -14.00
C SER A 145 8.67 11.88 -13.07
N LEU A 146 9.20 12.65 -12.13
CA LEU A 146 9.84 12.15 -10.93
C LEU A 146 8.97 12.46 -9.71
N GLY A 147 9.09 11.65 -8.68
CA GLY A 147 8.47 11.91 -7.39
C GLY A 147 9.35 11.45 -6.26
N VAL A 148 9.25 12.16 -5.14
CA VAL A 148 9.96 11.86 -3.90
C VAL A 148 8.95 11.88 -2.76
N GLY A 149 9.18 11.01 -1.77
CA GLY A 149 8.36 10.89 -0.58
C GLY A 149 9.20 10.83 0.67
N LEU A 150 8.69 11.39 1.76
CA LEU A 150 9.24 11.25 3.10
C LEU A 150 8.13 10.78 4.03
N LYS A 151 8.43 9.82 4.90
CA LYS A 151 7.48 9.31 5.89
C LYS A 151 8.12 9.14 7.25
N TYR A 152 7.37 9.48 8.29
CA TYR A 152 7.65 9.10 9.67
C TYR A 152 6.86 7.84 10.01
N ILE A 153 7.49 6.90 10.71
CA ILE A 153 6.93 5.60 11.05
C ILE A 153 7.10 5.38 12.54
N ASN A 154 6.04 4.88 13.18
CA ASN A 154 5.99 4.65 14.62
C ASN A 154 5.33 3.29 14.92
N SER A 155 5.88 2.56 15.89
CA SER A 155 5.42 1.24 16.33
C SER A 155 5.35 1.17 17.84
N GLN A 156 4.14 1.01 18.35
CA GLN A 156 3.88 0.69 19.74
C GLN A 156 3.51 -0.80 19.83
N ILE A 157 4.50 -1.69 19.89
CA ILE A 157 4.27 -3.15 20.01
C ILE A 157 3.94 -3.52 21.46
N ILE A 158 4.85 -3.18 22.37
CA ILE A 158 4.69 -3.40 23.81
C ILE A 158 4.83 -2.05 24.55
N GLY A 159 5.14 -0.95 23.87
CA GLY A 159 5.42 0.34 24.51
C GLY A 159 6.64 0.27 25.42
N ASN A 160 6.67 1.09 26.46
CA ASN A 160 7.77 1.13 27.43
C ASN A 160 7.53 0.09 28.52
N ASN A 161 8.06 -1.12 28.33
CA ASN A 161 7.89 -2.23 29.25
C ASN A 161 9.19 -2.98 29.47
N VAL A 162 9.32 -3.64 30.61
CA VAL A 162 10.44 -4.53 30.94
C VAL A 162 9.88 -5.93 31.11
N ILE A 163 10.39 -6.89 30.35
CA ILE A 163 10.01 -8.31 30.46
C ILE A 163 11.27 -9.10 30.80
N GLY A 164 11.32 -9.65 32.02
CA GLY A 164 12.55 -10.25 32.54
C GLY A 164 13.65 -9.19 32.69
N ASN A 165 14.81 -9.40 32.05
CA ASN A 165 15.95 -8.46 32.04
C ASN A 165 16.00 -7.59 30.76
N SER A 166 15.01 -7.69 29.87
CA SER A 166 14.98 -6.95 28.60
C SER A 166 14.04 -5.76 28.69
N SER A 167 14.56 -4.57 28.42
CA SER A 167 13.76 -3.35 28.23
C SER A 167 13.31 -3.23 26.78
N PHE A 168 12.05 -2.83 26.60
CA PHE A 168 11.44 -2.54 25.32
C PHE A 168 10.92 -1.11 25.28
N HIS A 169 11.02 -0.49 24.12
CA HIS A 169 10.45 0.84 23.86
C HIS A 169 9.78 0.90 22.48
N THR A 170 9.00 1.96 22.27
CA THR A 170 8.38 2.27 20.97
C THR A 170 9.45 2.39 19.89
N GLY A 171 9.27 1.71 18.76
CA GLY A 171 10.14 1.82 17.60
C GLY A 171 9.75 3.03 16.75
N GLN A 172 10.72 3.86 16.39
CA GLN A 172 10.50 5.04 15.54
C GLN A 172 11.49 5.06 14.40
N GLY A 173 11.08 5.59 13.26
CA GLY A 173 11.98 5.75 12.12
C GLY A 173 11.46 6.70 11.05
N MET A 174 12.35 7.00 10.12
CA MET A 174 12.04 7.79 8.93
C MET A 174 12.42 6.99 7.71
N ALA A 175 11.63 7.13 6.64
CA ALA A 175 11.91 6.50 5.36
C ALA A 175 11.60 7.43 4.19
N GLY A 176 12.34 7.27 3.10
CA GLY A 176 12.15 7.93 1.83
C GLY A 176 11.67 6.97 0.75
N ASP A 177 10.93 7.53 -0.21
CA ASP A 177 10.53 6.88 -1.45
C ASP A 177 10.98 7.73 -2.65
N VAL A 178 11.38 7.10 -3.74
CA VAL A 178 11.69 7.75 -5.01
C VAL A 178 10.98 7.01 -6.13
N GLY A 179 10.40 7.76 -7.06
CA GLY A 179 9.66 7.22 -8.18
C GLY A 179 10.00 7.90 -9.50
N LEU A 180 9.90 7.12 -10.57
CA LEU A 180 9.82 7.59 -11.95
C LEU A 180 8.55 7.02 -12.56
N PHE A 181 7.85 7.85 -13.34
CA PHE A 181 6.68 7.41 -14.09
C PHE A 181 6.68 8.06 -15.47
N GLY A 182 6.37 7.27 -16.50
CA GLY A 182 6.31 7.78 -17.86
C GLY A 182 5.16 7.19 -18.66
N MET A 183 4.81 7.91 -19.72
CA MET A 183 3.75 7.54 -20.66
C MET A 183 4.29 7.60 -22.09
N ALA A 184 3.95 6.59 -22.90
CA ALA A 184 4.32 6.50 -24.30
C ALA A 184 3.14 6.07 -25.17
N GLY A 185 3.29 6.22 -26.48
CA GLY A 185 2.37 5.66 -27.47
C GLY A 185 0.96 6.25 -27.42
N LYS A 186 0.81 7.55 -27.16
CA LYS A 186 -0.47 8.27 -27.06
C LYS A 186 -1.15 8.44 -28.43
N LYS A 187 -1.40 7.34 -29.14
CA LYS A 187 -2.32 7.28 -30.29
C LYS A 187 -3.74 7.07 -29.75
N ASP A 188 -4.78 7.47 -30.47
CA ASP A 188 -6.15 7.58 -29.94
C ASP A 188 -6.71 6.33 -29.23
N ASN A 189 -6.19 5.14 -29.55
CA ASN A 189 -6.68 3.86 -29.00
C ASN A 189 -5.64 3.10 -28.16
N PHE A 190 -4.44 3.66 -27.93
CA PHE A 190 -3.38 3.00 -27.18
C PHE A 190 -2.67 3.97 -26.24
N LYS A 191 -2.28 3.47 -25.06
CA LYS A 191 -1.42 4.18 -24.12
C LYS A 191 -0.55 3.16 -23.41
N LEU A 192 0.75 3.39 -23.36
CA LEU A 192 1.66 2.63 -22.51
C LEU A 192 2.08 3.49 -21.32
N ASN A 193 1.91 2.99 -20.10
CA ASN A 193 2.59 3.56 -18.95
C ASN A 193 3.74 2.64 -18.54
N TYR A 194 4.79 3.22 -17.97
CA TYR A 194 5.90 2.51 -17.34
C TYR A 194 6.29 3.26 -16.06
N GLY A 195 6.81 2.53 -15.08
CA GLY A 195 7.13 3.12 -13.79
C GLY A 195 8.18 2.33 -13.03
N ILE A 196 8.98 3.06 -12.27
CA ILE A 196 9.97 2.54 -11.33
C ILE A 196 9.69 3.18 -9.98
N ALA A 197 9.76 2.41 -8.91
CA ALA A 197 9.72 2.95 -7.55
C ALA A 197 10.70 2.23 -6.64
N LEU A 198 11.43 3.01 -5.88
CA LEU A 198 12.28 2.55 -4.79
C LEU A 198 11.65 3.07 -3.50
N ALA A 199 11.20 2.18 -2.62
CA ALA A 199 10.35 2.54 -1.50
C ALA A 199 10.91 2.02 -0.17
N ASN A 200 10.51 2.71 0.91
CA ASN A 200 10.80 2.37 2.30
C ASN A 200 12.30 2.30 2.64
N ILE A 201 13.13 3.13 2.00
CA ILE A 201 14.55 3.26 2.36
C ILE A 201 14.68 4.19 3.55
N GLY A 202 15.31 3.76 4.63
CA GLY A 202 15.41 4.64 5.78
C GLY A 202 16.21 4.07 6.95
N SER A 203 15.96 4.66 8.12
CA SER A 203 16.63 4.30 9.36
C SER A 203 16.36 2.84 9.75
N LYS A 204 17.30 2.23 10.47
CA LYS A 204 17.00 1.00 11.21
C LYS A 204 16.07 1.33 12.37
N ILE A 205 15.28 0.34 12.78
CA ILE A 205 14.32 0.47 13.86
C ILE A 205 14.82 -0.37 15.03
N ASN A 206 14.95 0.24 16.20
CA ASN A 206 15.33 -0.45 17.41
C ASN A 206 14.15 -0.43 18.39
N TYR A 207 13.93 -1.57 19.06
CA TYR A 207 12.88 -1.75 20.06
C TYR A 207 13.44 -2.00 21.47
N GLY A 208 14.73 -1.78 21.68
CA GLY A 208 15.48 -1.96 22.93
C GLY A 208 16.51 -3.08 22.91
N GLN A 209 16.47 -3.98 21.92
CA GLN A 209 17.32 -5.20 21.90
C GLN A 209 18.23 -5.27 20.67
N GLN A 210 17.71 -4.98 19.48
CA GLN A 210 18.44 -5.08 18.23
C GLN A 210 17.84 -4.18 17.16
N ASP A 211 18.63 -3.95 16.11
CA ASP A 211 18.22 -3.16 14.95
C ASP A 211 17.54 -4.02 13.88
N PHE A 212 16.41 -3.54 13.40
CA PHE A 212 15.63 -4.13 12.31
C PHE A 212 15.66 -3.22 11.09
N ASN A 213 15.79 -3.80 9.89
CA ASN A 213 15.74 -3.02 8.65
C ASN A 213 14.31 -2.65 8.30
N LEU A 214 14.12 -1.47 7.72
CA LEU A 214 12.87 -1.13 7.05
C LEU A 214 12.65 -2.03 5.82
N PRO A 215 11.39 -2.23 5.40
CA PRO A 215 11.04 -3.19 4.37
C PRO A 215 11.29 -2.60 2.97
N ALA A 216 12.52 -2.14 2.72
CA ALA A 216 12.96 -1.52 1.49
C ALA A 216 12.73 -2.45 0.28
N ASN A 217 12.25 -1.88 -0.82
CA ASN A 217 11.99 -2.64 -2.03
C ASN A 217 12.07 -1.79 -3.29
N PHE A 218 12.42 -2.45 -4.38
CA PHE A 218 12.45 -1.91 -5.73
C PHE A 218 11.30 -2.50 -6.54
N ARG A 219 10.58 -1.66 -7.28
CA ARG A 219 9.47 -2.05 -8.15
C ARG A 219 9.67 -1.49 -9.54
N LEU A 220 9.41 -2.32 -10.55
CA LEU A 220 9.40 -1.96 -11.96
C LEU A 220 8.12 -2.50 -12.58
N GLY A 221 7.42 -1.71 -13.37
CA GLY A 221 6.21 -2.16 -14.02
C GLY A 221 5.85 -1.42 -15.29
N VAL A 222 4.98 -2.05 -16.06
CA VAL A 222 4.45 -1.55 -17.33
C VAL A 222 2.95 -1.84 -17.39
N THR A 223 2.18 -0.91 -17.94
CA THR A 223 0.74 -1.11 -18.18
C THR A 223 0.30 -0.58 -19.55
N PRO A 224 0.20 -1.42 -20.59
CA PRO A 224 -0.50 -1.05 -21.82
C PRO A 224 -2.01 -0.94 -21.58
N THR A 225 -2.62 0.08 -22.15
CA THR A 225 -4.07 0.33 -22.14
C THR A 225 -4.56 0.49 -23.57
N PHE A 226 -5.57 -0.30 -23.93
CA PHE A 226 -6.27 -0.20 -25.19
C PHE A 226 -7.64 0.42 -24.97
N GLN A 227 -8.02 1.35 -25.83
CA GLN A 227 -9.29 2.07 -25.73
C GLN A 227 -10.07 1.96 -27.05
N LYS A 228 -11.37 1.70 -26.96
CA LYS A 228 -12.30 1.77 -28.08
C LYS A 228 -13.66 2.26 -27.59
N ASN A 229 -14.10 3.41 -28.09
CA ASN A 229 -15.30 4.11 -27.61
C ASN A 229 -15.21 4.37 -26.10
N LYS A 230 -16.20 3.90 -25.34
CA LYS A 230 -16.25 3.99 -23.87
C LYS A 230 -15.48 2.86 -23.16
N ASN A 231 -15.01 1.86 -23.89
CA ASN A 231 -14.37 0.69 -23.31
C ASN A 231 -12.86 0.90 -23.21
N LYS A 232 -12.28 0.52 -22.08
CA LYS A 232 -10.83 0.45 -21.88
C LYS A 232 -10.46 -0.89 -21.28
N ILE A 233 -9.39 -1.49 -21.77
CA ILE A 233 -8.75 -2.64 -21.14
C ILE A 233 -7.28 -2.32 -20.90
N MET A 234 -6.86 -2.45 -19.65
CA MET A 234 -5.48 -2.28 -19.22
C MET A 234 -4.94 -3.64 -18.80
N PHE A 235 -3.75 -3.98 -19.28
CA PHE A 235 -2.95 -5.09 -18.75
C PHE A 235 -1.79 -4.51 -17.95
N GLY A 236 -1.33 -5.23 -16.94
CA GLY A 236 -0.20 -4.81 -16.13
C GLY A 236 0.71 -5.97 -15.78
N PHE A 237 2.01 -5.69 -15.81
CA PHE A 237 3.06 -6.55 -15.31
C PHE A 237 3.94 -5.72 -14.38
N GLU A 238 4.21 -6.24 -13.18
CA GLU A 238 5.07 -5.59 -12.20
C GLU A 238 5.99 -6.62 -11.55
N VAL A 239 7.25 -6.24 -11.36
CA VAL A 239 8.28 -7.00 -10.65
C VAL A 239 8.62 -6.24 -9.37
N ASN A 240 8.74 -6.97 -8.26
CA ASN A 240 9.06 -6.44 -6.94
C ASN A 240 10.27 -7.20 -6.36
N GLN A 241 11.40 -6.51 -6.27
CA GLN A 241 12.61 -7.00 -5.64
C GLN A 241 12.65 -6.48 -4.20
N PHE A 242 12.63 -7.37 -3.22
CA PHE A 242 12.78 -6.96 -1.83
C PHE A 242 14.26 -7.02 -1.44
N PHE A 243 14.74 -6.01 -0.71
CA PHE A 243 16.13 -6.00 -0.27
C PHE A 243 16.37 -6.88 0.97
N TYR A 244 15.28 -7.20 1.67
CA TYR A 244 15.27 -7.98 2.91
C TYR A 244 14.06 -8.90 2.94
N GLY A 245 14.29 -10.16 3.35
CA GLY A 245 13.24 -11.12 3.69
C GLY A 245 12.61 -11.89 2.52
N ALA A 246 12.97 -11.59 1.27
CA ALA A 246 12.40 -12.24 0.09
C ALA A 246 13.20 -11.86 -1.16
N PRO A 247 13.56 -12.77 -2.09
CA PRO A 247 14.36 -12.39 -3.25
C PRO A 247 13.52 -11.61 -4.28
N LEU A 248 12.47 -12.20 -4.85
CA LEU A 248 11.70 -11.59 -5.95
C LEU A 248 10.23 -11.97 -5.85
N ALA A 249 9.35 -11.10 -6.33
CA ALA A 249 7.94 -11.36 -6.59
C ALA A 249 7.53 -10.70 -7.90
N TYR A 250 6.47 -11.20 -8.53
CA TYR A 250 5.88 -10.55 -9.70
C TYR A 250 4.36 -10.59 -9.67
N SER A 251 3.77 -9.70 -10.45
CA SER A 251 2.33 -9.50 -10.51
C SER A 251 1.89 -9.36 -11.95
N ILE A 252 0.77 -9.99 -12.27
CA ILE A 252 0.02 -9.71 -13.50
C ILE A 252 -1.39 -9.27 -13.11
N GLY A 253 -1.91 -8.28 -13.82
CA GLY A 253 -3.23 -7.74 -13.54
C GLY A 253 -3.91 -7.22 -14.78
N THR A 254 -5.24 -7.20 -14.76
CA THR A 254 -6.07 -6.65 -15.83
C THR A 254 -7.17 -5.80 -15.22
N GLU A 255 -7.43 -4.63 -15.81
CA GLU A 255 -8.57 -3.76 -15.48
C GLU A 255 -9.36 -3.49 -16.76
N TYR A 256 -10.62 -3.91 -16.78
CA TYR A 256 -11.60 -3.43 -17.73
C TYR A 256 -12.37 -2.26 -17.12
N SER A 257 -12.63 -1.22 -17.92
CA SER A 257 -13.53 -0.15 -17.52
C SER A 257 -14.46 0.28 -18.66
N PHE A 258 -15.70 0.59 -18.28
CA PHE A 258 -16.71 1.19 -19.15
C PHE A 258 -16.96 2.63 -18.71
N ASP A 259 -16.76 3.58 -19.61
CA ASP A 259 -16.97 5.03 -19.44
C ASP A 259 -16.26 5.67 -18.22
N ASN A 260 -15.26 4.98 -17.66
CA ASN A 260 -14.65 5.33 -16.37
C ASN A 260 -15.66 5.38 -15.20
N THR A 261 -16.71 4.56 -15.26
CA THR A 261 -17.75 4.46 -14.23
C THR A 261 -17.86 3.06 -13.64
N VAL A 262 -17.71 2.03 -14.46
CA VAL A 262 -17.76 0.62 -14.02
C VAL A 262 -16.43 -0.03 -14.29
N TYR A 263 -15.90 -0.75 -13.30
CA TYR A 263 -14.58 -1.37 -13.34
C TYR A 263 -14.68 -2.83 -12.92
N ALA A 264 -14.01 -3.71 -13.67
CA ALA A 264 -13.81 -5.10 -13.31
C ALA A 264 -12.33 -5.45 -13.40
N ARG A 265 -11.82 -6.18 -12.42
CA ARG A 265 -10.40 -6.43 -12.22
C ARG A 265 -10.16 -7.88 -11.88
N VAL A 266 -9.08 -8.41 -12.44
CA VAL A 266 -8.52 -9.71 -12.06
C VAL A 266 -7.01 -9.58 -12.01
N GLY A 267 -6.37 -10.36 -11.15
CA GLY A 267 -4.92 -10.40 -11.11
C GLY A 267 -4.39 -11.61 -10.38
N TYR A 268 -3.08 -11.77 -10.48
CA TYR A 268 -2.32 -12.82 -9.84
C TYR A 268 -1.04 -12.22 -9.27
N TRP A 269 -0.77 -12.57 -8.01
CA TRP A 269 0.47 -12.30 -7.32
C TRP A 269 1.24 -13.60 -7.18
N ASN A 270 2.44 -13.65 -7.77
CA ASN A 270 3.43 -14.66 -7.45
C ASN A 270 4.39 -14.08 -6.42
N GLY A 271 4.33 -14.62 -5.21
CA GLY A 271 5.26 -14.27 -4.15
C GLY A 271 6.24 -15.40 -3.88
N ASN A 272 6.57 -15.58 -2.60
CA ASN A 272 7.55 -16.53 -2.09
C ASN A 272 7.11 -17.02 -0.71
N ASP A 273 7.95 -17.79 -0.02
CA ASP A 273 7.61 -18.37 1.30
C ASP A 273 7.15 -17.33 2.34
N ALA A 274 7.57 -16.05 2.21
CA ALA A 274 7.11 -14.96 3.08
C ALA A 274 5.76 -14.34 2.65
N PHE A 275 5.40 -14.44 1.37
CA PHE A 275 4.15 -13.93 0.79
C PHE A 275 3.58 -14.96 -0.18
N ALA A 276 2.63 -15.77 0.28
CA ALA A 276 2.04 -16.82 -0.54
C ALA A 276 1.44 -16.30 -1.85
N ASN A 277 1.29 -17.19 -2.83
CA ASN A 277 0.66 -16.89 -4.11
C ASN A 277 -0.85 -16.70 -3.94
N TYR A 278 -1.42 -15.76 -4.68
CA TYR A 278 -2.88 -15.56 -4.69
C TYR A 278 -3.41 -14.98 -5.99
N LEU A 279 -4.65 -15.36 -6.28
CA LEU A 279 -5.53 -14.73 -7.24
C LEU A 279 -6.32 -13.61 -6.58
N THR A 280 -6.63 -12.58 -7.36
CA THR A 280 -7.37 -11.42 -6.89
C THR A 280 -8.49 -11.08 -7.86
N PHE A 281 -9.61 -10.64 -7.30
CA PHE A 281 -10.75 -10.11 -8.05
C PHE A 281 -11.09 -8.74 -7.51
N GLY A 282 -11.55 -7.84 -8.36
CA GLY A 282 -12.00 -6.53 -7.92
C GLY A 282 -13.09 -5.95 -8.78
N LEU A 283 -13.92 -5.13 -8.14
CA LEU A 283 -14.99 -4.37 -8.78
C LEU A 283 -14.86 -2.91 -8.37
N GLY A 284 -15.34 -2.00 -9.21
CA GLY A 284 -15.35 -0.57 -8.92
C GLY A 284 -16.54 0.12 -9.57
N GLY A 285 -17.14 1.04 -8.82
CA GLY A 285 -18.18 1.95 -9.32
C GLY A 285 -17.77 3.39 -9.10
N ARG A 286 -18.11 4.29 -10.02
CA ARG A 286 -17.96 5.75 -9.87
C ARG A 286 -19.27 6.46 -10.17
N ILE A 287 -19.69 7.31 -9.24
CA ILE A 287 -20.79 8.25 -9.39
C ILE A 287 -20.21 9.57 -9.90
N MET A 288 -20.75 10.08 -11.01
CA MET A 288 -20.33 11.32 -11.67
C MET A 288 -18.82 11.38 -12.02
N LYS A 289 -18.12 10.24 -12.06
CA LYS A 289 -16.65 10.16 -12.24
C LYS A 289 -15.86 10.98 -11.20
N GLN A 290 -16.42 11.12 -10.00
CA GLN A 290 -15.83 11.86 -8.87
C GLN A 290 -15.80 11.02 -7.61
N VAL A 291 -16.91 10.41 -7.22
CA VAL A 291 -17.00 9.60 -5.99
C VAL A 291 -17.08 8.13 -6.36
N GLY A 292 -16.36 7.27 -5.66
CA GLY A 292 -16.21 5.88 -6.04
C GLY A 292 -16.09 4.92 -4.90
N LEU A 293 -16.57 3.70 -5.13
CA LEU A 293 -16.27 2.55 -4.29
C LEU A 293 -15.50 1.53 -5.10
N ASP A 294 -14.43 1.01 -4.53
CA ASP A 294 -13.74 -0.18 -5.03
C ASP A 294 -13.81 -1.29 -3.99
N PHE A 295 -13.97 -2.51 -4.48
CA PHE A 295 -13.92 -3.74 -3.73
C PHE A 295 -12.83 -4.63 -4.32
N ALA A 296 -12.13 -5.35 -3.45
CA ALA A 296 -11.26 -6.44 -3.85
C ALA A 296 -11.33 -7.63 -2.91
N TYR A 297 -11.13 -8.81 -3.49
CA TYR A 297 -11.07 -10.07 -2.78
C TYR A 297 -9.86 -10.87 -3.24
N ARG A 298 -9.14 -11.47 -2.27
CA ARG A 298 -7.96 -12.30 -2.53
C ARG A 298 -8.19 -13.74 -2.11
N ILE A 299 -7.77 -14.66 -2.96
CA ILE A 299 -7.85 -16.11 -2.76
C ILE A 299 -6.48 -16.70 -3.03
N GLY A 300 -5.88 -17.37 -2.06
CA GLY A 300 -4.55 -17.93 -2.21
C GLY A 300 -4.28 -19.08 -1.28
N GLU A 301 -3.06 -19.60 -1.38
CA GLU A 301 -2.55 -20.61 -0.46
C GLU A 301 -2.01 -19.95 0.81
N GLY A 302 -2.02 -20.66 1.94
CA GLY A 302 -1.58 -20.12 3.23
C GLY A 302 -2.63 -19.31 4.00
N VAL A 303 -2.25 -18.93 5.22
CA VAL A 303 -3.14 -18.22 6.17
C VAL A 303 -3.01 -16.70 6.03
N VAL A 304 -1.83 -16.22 5.63
CA VAL A 304 -1.56 -14.81 5.39
C VAL A 304 -2.20 -14.42 4.05
N TYR A 305 -2.95 -13.32 4.01
CA TYR A 305 -3.65 -12.76 2.83
C TYR A 305 -4.88 -13.54 2.30
N ASN A 306 -5.09 -14.79 2.70
CA ASN A 306 -6.16 -15.61 2.14
C ASN A 306 -7.56 -15.20 2.66
N LYS A 307 -8.55 -15.16 1.76
CA LYS A 307 -9.95 -14.77 2.03
C LYS A 307 -10.07 -13.36 2.61
N THR A 308 -9.23 -12.44 2.16
CA THR A 308 -9.27 -11.04 2.60
C THR A 308 -10.09 -10.19 1.65
N ALA A 309 -11.08 -9.47 2.21
CA ALA A 309 -11.89 -8.48 1.51
C ALA A 309 -11.40 -7.07 1.84
N GLN A 310 -11.30 -6.21 0.83
CA GLN A 310 -10.82 -4.84 0.96
C GLN A 310 -11.77 -3.86 0.29
N PHE A 311 -12.04 -2.74 0.97
CA PHE A 311 -12.92 -1.69 0.49
C PHE A 311 -12.18 -0.37 0.44
N SER A 312 -12.37 0.38 -0.64
CA SER A 312 -11.81 1.71 -0.84
C SER A 312 -12.89 2.68 -1.27
N LEU A 313 -12.94 3.84 -0.61
CA LEU A 313 -13.74 4.98 -0.98
C LEU A 313 -12.82 6.02 -1.64
N VAL A 314 -13.14 6.39 -2.87
CA VAL A 314 -12.32 7.23 -3.74
C VAL A 314 -13.05 8.53 -4.05
N PHE A 315 -12.32 9.64 -4.08
CA PHE A 315 -12.82 10.96 -4.41
C PHE A 315 -11.88 11.66 -5.38
N ASP A 316 -12.41 12.29 -6.43
CA ASP A 316 -11.65 12.92 -7.50
C ASP A 316 -12.39 14.22 -7.92
N ILE A 317 -11.97 15.35 -7.36
CA ILE A 317 -12.68 16.63 -7.43
C ILE A 317 -11.96 17.58 -8.41
N LYS A 318 -12.67 18.05 -9.44
CA LYS A 318 -12.14 18.91 -10.50
C LYS A 318 -11.56 20.23 -9.97
N SER A 319 -12.29 20.92 -9.10
CA SER A 319 -11.90 22.11 -8.36
C SER A 319 -13.01 22.42 -7.36
N PHE A 320 -12.70 23.09 -6.25
CA PHE A 320 -13.73 23.80 -5.51
C PHE A 320 -14.05 25.06 -6.32
N ASP A 321 -15.27 25.15 -6.85
CA ASP A 321 -15.74 26.38 -7.46
C ASP A 321 -15.75 27.49 -6.40
N LYS A 322 -15.30 28.69 -6.80
CA LYS A 322 -15.09 29.84 -5.91
C LYS A 322 -16.35 30.28 -5.14
N GLU A 323 -17.54 29.84 -5.53
CA GLU A 323 -18.78 30.20 -4.85
C GLU A 323 -18.94 29.53 -3.49
N VAL A 324 -18.40 28.32 -3.29
CA VAL A 324 -18.55 27.59 -2.02
C VAL A 324 -17.70 28.21 -0.89
N ILE A 325 -16.62 28.93 -1.24
CA ILE A 325 -15.75 29.60 -0.26
C ILE A 325 -16.35 30.94 0.21
N LYS A 326 -17.33 31.51 -0.50
CA LYS A 326 -18.01 32.74 -0.07
C LYS A 326 -19.16 32.49 0.92
N THR A 327 -19.52 31.23 1.17
CA THR A 327 -20.65 30.86 2.04
C THR A 327 -20.19 30.22 3.36
N LEU A 328 -18.89 30.17 3.61
CA LEU A 328 -18.27 29.82 4.89
C LEU A 328 -17.56 31.04 5.48
#